data_AF-A0A7J0CPG5-F1
#
_entry.id   AF-A0A7J0CPG5-F1
#
_cell.length_a   1.000
_cell.length_b   1.000
_cell.length_c   1.000
_cell.angle_alpha   90.00
_cell.angle_beta   90.00
_cell.angle_gamma   90.00
#
_symmetry.space_group_name_H-M   'P 1'
#
loop_
_entity.id
_entity.type
_entity.pdbx_description
1 polymer ?
#
loop_
_entity_poly.entity_id
_entity_poly.type
_entity_poly.pdbx_seq_one_letter_code
_entity_poly.pdbx_strand_id
1 'polypeptide(L)'
;MKTVEEDSKVSTPSAEGPGAVGTRAAPSSSWGLDRIDQQALPLDNDFTTQNNGSGVTAYILDTGIDYTHEEFGGRAVLGFDAMPDADTQQGLDCNGHGTHVAGTVGGKTYGVASGVNLVSVRVLGCDGKGSYSGMIAGLDWVAKNAQQPAVLNGSLGGPKSEALNSAADALTDAGVLPVIAAGNDARDACDVSPASASRVLAVAASNRYDEETDFSNFGTCVALYAPGEGISSAKLGGAAWTWTVRPWPHRMWPGSPPCTSRPTRTTCRRRSSSSSTTSPPRTS
;
A
#
# COMPACT_ATOMS: atom_id res chain seq x y z
N MET A 1 9.47 -34.05 -4.95
CA MET A 1 10.86 -33.60 -4.71
C MET A 1 10.82 -32.29 -3.93
N LYS A 2 11.89 -31.91 -3.20
CA LYS A 2 12.05 -30.54 -2.69
C LYS A 2 12.81 -29.72 -3.72
N THR A 3 12.17 -28.69 -4.28
CA THR A 3 12.83 -27.56 -4.92
C THR A 3 12.80 -26.41 -3.91
N VAL A 4 13.97 -25.96 -3.47
CA VAL A 4 14.13 -24.72 -2.72
C VAL A 4 14.67 -23.70 -3.72
N GLU A 5 14.02 -22.55 -3.85
CA GLU A 5 14.53 -21.44 -4.67
C GLU A 5 15.47 -20.57 -3.82
N GLU A 6 16.43 -19.91 -4.48
CA GLU A 6 17.43 -19.04 -3.82
C GLU A 6 16.81 -17.69 -3.41
N ASP A 7 17.13 -17.20 -2.21
CA ASP A 7 16.56 -15.97 -1.66
C ASP A 7 16.99 -14.71 -2.44
N SER A 8 16.00 -13.90 -2.85
CA SER A 8 16.18 -12.58 -3.47
C SER A 8 15.88 -11.45 -2.48
N LYS A 9 16.44 -10.24 -2.72
CA LYS A 9 16.36 -9.10 -1.79
C LYS A 9 15.53 -7.93 -2.34
N VAL A 10 14.48 -7.55 -1.59
CA VAL A 10 13.62 -6.35 -1.78
C VAL A 10 14.16 -5.19 -0.91
N SER A 11 13.73 -3.91 -1.08
CA SER A 11 14.15 -2.77 -0.22
C SER A 11 13.28 -1.49 -0.28
N THR A 12 13.33 -0.61 0.74
CA THR A 12 12.62 0.69 0.80
C THR A 12 13.56 1.90 1.08
N PRO A 13 13.26 3.14 0.63
CA PRO A 13 14.11 4.35 0.83
C PRO A 13 13.73 5.25 2.04
N SER A 14 14.54 6.28 2.36
CA SER A 14 14.38 7.19 3.52
C SER A 14 14.85 8.64 3.26
N ALA A 15 14.30 9.67 3.94
CA ALA A 15 14.59 11.12 3.75
C ALA A 15 14.12 12.07 4.91
N GLU A 16 14.41 13.38 4.80
CA GLU A 16 14.33 14.44 5.85
C GLU A 16 13.48 15.70 5.45
N GLY A 17 13.14 16.60 6.42
CA GLY A 17 12.80 18.04 6.17
C GLY A 17 11.34 18.51 6.47
N PRO A 18 11.05 19.64 7.19
CA PRO A 18 9.71 19.84 7.81
C PRO A 18 8.94 21.20 7.68
N GLY A 19 7.59 21.13 7.77
CA GLY A 19 6.67 22.09 8.46
C GLY A 19 6.00 23.26 7.70
N ALA A 20 4.92 23.96 8.14
CA ALA A 20 3.86 23.80 9.20
C ALA A 20 2.92 25.09 9.15
N VAL A 21 1.66 25.31 9.63
CA VAL A 21 0.47 24.64 10.25
C VAL A 21 -0.80 25.52 9.97
N GLY A 22 -2.07 25.02 10.03
CA GLY A 22 -3.29 25.88 10.20
C GLY A 22 -4.66 25.22 9.89
N THR A 23 -5.75 25.51 10.63
CA THR A 23 -7.02 24.73 10.60
C THR A 23 -8.33 25.48 10.25
N ARG A 24 -9.26 24.73 9.62
CA ARG A 24 -10.71 25.01 9.47
C ARG A 24 -11.47 23.77 10.03
N ALA A 25 -12.68 23.43 9.55
CA ALA A 25 -13.05 22.01 9.50
C ALA A 25 -11.90 21.29 8.78
N ALA A 26 -11.33 20.27 9.41
CA ALA A 26 -9.95 19.86 9.14
C ALA A 26 -9.76 19.55 7.65
N PRO A 27 -8.91 20.30 6.92
CA PRO A 27 -8.63 20.02 5.53
C PRO A 27 -8.24 18.55 5.36
N SER A 28 -8.82 17.90 4.34
CA SER A 28 -8.62 16.48 4.07
C SER A 28 -7.13 16.14 4.11
N SER A 29 -6.74 15.45 5.19
CA SER A 29 -5.37 15.60 5.72
C SER A 29 -4.31 14.89 4.87
N SER A 30 -4.77 14.03 3.95
CA SER A 30 -4.12 13.80 2.67
C SER A 30 -5.12 13.99 1.54
N TRP A 31 -4.67 14.52 0.40
CA TRP A 31 -5.44 14.50 -0.86
C TRP A 31 -5.87 13.07 -1.27
N GLY A 32 -5.20 12.03 -0.76
CA GLY A 32 -5.61 10.65 -0.99
C GLY A 32 -6.95 10.28 -0.35
N LEU A 33 -7.33 10.95 0.75
CA LEU A 33 -8.67 10.82 1.35
C LEU A 33 -9.69 11.65 0.56
N ASP A 34 -9.36 12.92 0.32
CA ASP A 34 -10.07 13.89 -0.56
C ASP A 34 -10.50 13.25 -1.90
N ARG A 35 -9.65 12.41 -2.49
CA ARG A 35 -9.94 11.82 -3.79
C ARG A 35 -10.93 10.66 -3.76
N ILE A 36 -11.08 9.91 -2.67
CA ILE A 36 -11.70 8.56 -2.75
C ILE A 36 -13.21 8.50 -2.45
N ASP A 37 -13.83 9.53 -1.87
CA ASP A 37 -15.30 9.61 -1.73
C ASP A 37 -16.00 10.38 -2.86
N GLN A 38 -15.28 11.26 -3.59
CA GLN A 38 -15.76 11.92 -4.81
C GLN A 38 -15.45 11.15 -6.11
N GLN A 39 -16.26 11.35 -7.17
CA GLN A 39 -16.05 10.65 -8.46
C GLN A 39 -15.11 11.38 -9.43
N ALA A 40 -15.16 12.71 -9.48
CA ALA A 40 -14.47 13.52 -10.48
C ALA A 40 -13.84 14.76 -9.85
N LEU A 41 -12.73 15.23 -10.43
CA LEU A 41 -12.02 16.46 -10.04
C LEU A 41 -12.83 17.73 -10.37
N PRO A 42 -12.56 18.89 -9.71
CA PRO A 42 -11.50 19.13 -8.73
C PRO A 42 -11.80 18.51 -7.36
N LEU A 43 -10.73 18.27 -6.59
CA LEU A 43 -10.78 17.95 -5.16
C LEU A 43 -11.57 19.03 -4.38
N ASP A 44 -12.42 18.63 -3.45
CA ASP A 44 -13.25 19.55 -2.64
C ASP A 44 -12.73 19.80 -1.21
N ASN A 45 -11.70 19.04 -0.79
CA ASN A 45 -10.97 19.17 0.48
C ASN A 45 -11.78 18.72 1.72
N ASP A 46 -12.85 17.95 1.55
CA ASP A 46 -13.50 17.15 2.61
C ASP A 46 -12.97 15.69 2.62
N PHE A 47 -13.48 14.86 3.53
CA PHE A 47 -13.48 13.39 3.38
C PHE A 47 -14.60 12.78 4.23
N THR A 48 -15.54 12.12 3.57
CA THR A 48 -16.74 11.58 4.19
C THR A 48 -16.84 10.06 4.03
N THR A 49 -17.16 9.38 5.13
CA THR A 49 -17.45 7.94 5.11
C THR A 49 -18.64 7.59 6.00
N GLN A 50 -19.43 6.61 5.57
CA GLN A 50 -20.55 6.07 6.35
C GLN A 50 -20.10 5.08 7.44
N ASN A 51 -18.88 4.52 7.32
CA ASN A 51 -18.34 3.52 8.23
C ASN A 51 -16.84 3.76 8.48
N ASN A 52 -16.42 3.64 9.73
CA ASN A 52 -15.02 3.81 10.15
C ASN A 52 -14.22 2.48 10.19
N GLY A 53 -14.82 1.35 9.80
CA GLY A 53 -14.20 0.02 9.87
C GLY A 53 -14.17 -0.61 11.27
N SER A 54 -14.88 -0.08 12.27
CA SER A 54 -14.96 -0.72 13.59
C SER A 54 -15.53 -2.14 13.53
N GLY A 55 -14.83 -3.07 14.19
CA GLY A 55 -15.11 -4.50 14.14
C GLY A 55 -14.36 -5.26 13.03
N VAL A 56 -13.63 -4.58 12.15
CA VAL A 56 -12.74 -5.18 11.14
C VAL A 56 -11.29 -5.20 11.64
N THR A 57 -10.53 -6.23 11.23
CA THR A 57 -9.09 -6.33 11.49
C THR A 57 -8.29 -6.19 10.19
N ALA A 58 -7.37 -5.23 10.15
CA ALA A 58 -6.44 -5.03 9.04
C ALA A 58 -5.03 -5.51 9.43
N TYR A 59 -4.53 -6.50 8.70
CA TYR A 59 -3.19 -7.07 8.88
C TYR A 59 -2.20 -6.35 7.97
N ILE A 60 -1.14 -5.77 8.52
CA ILE A 60 -0.17 -4.94 7.80
C ILE A 60 1.12 -5.75 7.61
N LEU A 61 1.33 -6.25 6.40
CA LEU A 61 2.45 -7.10 5.99
C LEU A 61 3.60 -6.24 5.48
N ASP A 62 4.47 -5.78 6.38
CA ASP A 62 5.40 -4.66 6.11
C ASP A 62 6.63 -4.63 7.07
N THR A 63 7.23 -3.46 7.33
CA THR A 63 8.39 -3.24 8.22
C THR A 63 8.08 -3.27 9.72
N GLY A 64 6.80 -3.37 10.08
CA GLY A 64 6.28 -3.29 11.45
C GLY A 64 5.28 -2.15 11.63
N ILE A 65 4.84 -1.88 12.87
CA ILE A 65 4.03 -0.69 13.20
C ILE A 65 4.56 -0.05 14.50
N ASP A 66 4.70 1.27 14.55
CA ASP A 66 4.83 2.01 15.82
C ASP A 66 3.49 2.01 16.57
N TYR A 67 3.26 1.00 17.42
CA TYR A 67 2.02 0.85 18.20
C TYR A 67 1.69 2.06 19.08
N THR A 68 2.69 2.89 19.40
CA THR A 68 2.56 4.03 20.31
C THR A 68 2.12 5.32 19.63
N HIS A 69 2.10 5.36 18.30
CA HIS A 69 1.72 6.55 17.55
C HIS A 69 0.26 6.96 17.83
N GLU A 70 0.04 8.25 18.09
CA GLU A 70 -1.26 8.84 18.43
C GLU A 70 -2.38 8.59 17.41
N GLU A 71 -2.03 8.27 16.16
CA GLU A 71 -2.97 7.95 15.10
C GLU A 71 -3.71 6.62 15.35
N PHE A 72 -3.08 5.67 16.03
CA PHE A 72 -3.67 4.36 16.30
C PHE A 72 -4.47 4.34 17.60
N GLY A 73 -4.10 5.15 18.59
CA GLY A 73 -4.82 5.26 19.87
C GLY A 73 -4.97 3.91 20.60
N GLY A 74 -3.98 3.02 20.48
CA GLY A 74 -4.01 1.67 21.07
C GLY A 74 -4.71 0.59 20.23
N ARG A 75 -5.19 0.89 19.01
CA ARG A 75 -5.78 -0.10 18.09
C ARG A 75 -4.74 -0.92 17.30
N ALA A 76 -3.46 -0.54 17.38
CA ALA A 76 -2.36 -1.25 16.71
C ALA A 76 -1.65 -2.20 17.68
N VAL A 77 -1.50 -3.47 17.28
CA VAL A 77 -0.91 -4.55 18.10
C VAL A 77 0.02 -5.46 17.30
N LEU A 78 0.87 -6.22 17.99
CA LEU A 78 1.66 -7.30 17.40
C LEU A 78 0.76 -8.46 16.94
N GLY A 79 1.01 -8.96 15.73
CA GLY A 79 0.61 -10.31 15.30
C GLY A 79 1.82 -11.23 15.13
N PHE A 80 2.72 -10.87 14.21
CA PHE A 80 3.84 -11.71 13.80
C PHE A 80 5.08 -10.88 13.43
N ASP A 81 6.25 -11.47 13.57
CA ASP A 81 7.54 -10.92 13.16
C ASP A 81 8.43 -12.06 12.63
N ALA A 82 8.88 -11.94 11.38
CA ALA A 82 9.70 -12.94 10.69
C ALA A 82 11.21 -12.63 10.72
N MET A 83 11.60 -11.50 11.30
CA MET A 83 12.97 -10.98 11.19
C MET A 83 13.90 -11.58 12.27
N PRO A 84 15.23 -11.62 12.05
CA PRO A 84 16.18 -12.20 13.03
C PRO A 84 16.25 -11.49 14.39
N ASP A 85 15.67 -10.30 14.50
CA ASP A 85 15.56 -9.47 15.72
C ASP A 85 14.18 -9.57 16.40
N ALA A 86 13.28 -10.44 15.91
CA ALA A 86 11.88 -10.55 16.35
C ALA A 86 11.68 -10.64 17.87
N ASP A 87 12.49 -11.42 18.60
CA ASP A 87 12.40 -11.54 20.06
C ASP A 87 12.58 -10.19 20.79
N THR A 88 13.37 -9.29 20.19
CA THR A 88 13.67 -7.95 20.72
C THR A 88 12.82 -6.83 20.13
N GLN A 89 12.45 -6.93 18.85
CA GLN A 89 11.75 -5.87 18.12
C GLN A 89 10.22 -6.06 18.12
N GLN A 90 9.73 -7.30 18.24
CA GLN A 90 8.33 -7.63 18.52
C GLN A 90 7.32 -6.92 17.57
N GLY A 91 7.63 -6.94 16.28
CA GLY A 91 6.81 -6.34 15.22
C GLY A 91 6.76 -4.80 15.21
N LEU A 92 7.52 -4.12 16.08
CA LEU A 92 7.67 -2.66 16.04
C LEU A 92 8.36 -2.22 14.76
N ASP A 93 7.90 -1.13 14.18
CA ASP A 93 8.56 -0.53 13.02
C ASP A 93 9.92 0.07 13.41
N CYS A 94 10.90 -0.09 12.52
CA CYS A 94 12.22 0.54 12.62
C CYS A 94 12.66 1.19 11.30
N ASN A 95 11.75 1.29 10.33
CA ASN A 95 11.95 1.90 9.02
C ASN A 95 11.04 3.12 8.81
N GLY A 96 9.76 2.98 9.17
CA GLY A 96 8.71 4.00 9.03
C GLY A 96 7.66 3.69 7.96
N HIS A 97 7.96 2.80 7.01
CA HIS A 97 7.06 2.45 5.90
C HIS A 97 5.78 1.75 6.40
N GLY A 98 5.90 0.68 7.19
CA GLY A 98 4.74 -0.02 7.75
C GLY A 98 3.88 0.85 8.66
N THR A 99 4.47 1.80 9.39
CA THR A 99 3.73 2.82 10.16
C THR A 99 2.95 3.78 9.27
N HIS A 100 3.55 4.25 8.17
CA HIS A 100 2.87 5.13 7.19
C HIS A 100 1.72 4.40 6.47
N VAL A 101 1.93 3.14 6.10
CA VAL A 101 0.90 2.26 5.52
C VAL A 101 -0.24 2.02 6.53
N ALA A 102 0.06 1.64 7.76
CA ALA A 102 -0.94 1.45 8.82
C ALA A 102 -1.73 2.74 9.11
N GLY A 103 -1.08 3.90 9.08
CA GLY A 103 -1.73 5.21 9.23
C GLY A 103 -2.68 5.54 8.08
N THR A 104 -2.36 5.14 6.84
CA THR A 104 -3.22 5.36 5.66
C THR A 104 -4.43 4.42 5.68
N VAL A 105 -4.26 3.20 6.18
CA VAL A 105 -5.37 2.25 6.38
C VAL A 105 -6.29 2.69 7.52
N GLY A 106 -5.73 3.03 8.68
CA GLY A 106 -6.48 3.10 9.94
C GLY A 106 -6.03 4.15 10.93
N GLY A 107 -5.26 5.16 10.54
CA GLY A 107 -4.98 6.34 11.37
C GLY A 107 -6.25 7.14 11.70
N LYS A 108 -6.23 7.87 12.81
CA LYS A 108 -7.33 8.74 13.26
C LYS A 108 -7.53 9.96 12.34
N THR A 109 -6.46 10.49 11.77
CA THR A 109 -6.41 11.71 10.96
C THR A 109 -6.11 11.41 9.49
N TYR A 110 -5.35 10.34 9.22
CA TYR A 110 -4.92 9.96 7.86
C TYR A 110 -5.53 8.65 7.34
N GLY A 111 -6.32 7.94 8.16
CA GLY A 111 -6.84 6.63 7.84
C GLY A 111 -8.21 6.64 7.18
N VAL A 112 -8.37 5.85 6.11
CA VAL A 112 -9.68 5.56 5.49
C VAL A 112 -10.64 4.92 6.48
N ALA A 113 -10.13 4.02 7.34
CA ALA A 113 -10.90 3.26 8.33
C ALA A 113 -10.41 3.58 9.76
N SER A 114 -10.62 4.81 10.22
CA SER A 114 -10.13 5.34 11.51
C SER A 114 -10.60 4.60 12.79
N GLY A 115 -11.51 3.63 12.67
CA GLY A 115 -11.96 2.75 13.75
C GLY A 115 -11.57 1.28 13.63
N VAL A 116 -10.76 0.91 12.63
CA VAL A 116 -10.28 -0.47 12.38
C VAL A 116 -9.26 -0.92 13.43
N ASN A 117 -9.15 -2.23 13.67
CA ASN A 117 -8.03 -2.81 14.42
C ASN A 117 -6.84 -3.03 13.47
N LEU A 118 -5.62 -2.76 13.92
CA LEU A 118 -4.40 -2.89 13.12
C LEU A 118 -3.48 -3.96 13.73
N VAL A 119 -3.01 -4.90 12.92
CA VAL A 119 -2.12 -5.97 13.37
C VAL A 119 -0.83 -5.95 12.56
N SER A 120 0.30 -5.78 13.25
CA SER A 120 1.64 -5.83 12.63
C SER A 120 2.01 -7.27 12.26
N VAL A 121 2.39 -7.46 11.00
CA VAL A 121 2.91 -8.71 10.44
C VAL A 121 4.26 -8.37 9.80
N ARG A 122 5.27 -8.15 10.66
CA ARG A 122 6.59 -7.65 10.25
C ARG A 122 7.34 -8.73 9.46
N VAL A 123 7.59 -8.46 8.18
CA VAL A 123 8.34 -9.34 7.26
C VAL A 123 9.46 -8.60 6.52
N LEU A 124 9.65 -7.31 6.82
CA LEU A 124 10.74 -6.47 6.34
C LEU A 124 11.53 -5.90 7.53
N GLY A 125 12.85 -5.80 7.39
CA GLY A 125 13.75 -5.20 8.37
C GLY A 125 13.81 -3.67 8.28
N CYS A 126 14.65 -3.07 9.12
CA CYS A 126 14.81 -1.61 9.21
C CYS A 126 15.34 -0.97 7.90
N ASP A 127 16.01 -1.76 7.06
CA ASP A 127 16.47 -1.37 5.72
C ASP A 127 15.46 -1.71 4.59
N GLY A 128 14.22 -2.03 4.97
CA GLY A 128 13.11 -2.33 4.08
C GLY A 128 13.18 -3.71 3.40
N LYS A 129 14.07 -4.60 3.86
CA LYS A 129 14.36 -5.86 3.18
C LYS A 129 13.82 -7.06 3.94
N GLY A 130 13.31 -8.04 3.20
CA GLY A 130 12.87 -9.33 3.71
C GLY A 130 13.08 -10.42 2.66
N SER A 131 12.94 -11.68 3.09
CA SER A 131 12.96 -12.85 2.21
C SER A 131 11.55 -13.28 1.82
N TYR A 132 11.41 -13.98 0.69
CA TYR A 132 10.12 -14.57 0.30
C TYR A 132 9.68 -15.64 1.28
N SER A 133 10.62 -16.36 1.92
CA SER A 133 10.34 -17.27 3.03
C SER A 133 9.67 -16.56 4.22
N GLY A 134 10.11 -15.34 4.57
CA GLY A 134 9.48 -14.52 5.62
C GLY A 134 8.12 -13.97 5.21
N MET A 135 7.98 -13.47 3.97
CA MET A 135 6.70 -12.99 3.44
C MET A 135 5.64 -14.10 3.39
N ILE A 136 6.01 -15.28 2.88
CA ILE A 136 5.15 -16.47 2.87
C ILE A 136 4.77 -16.84 4.30
N ALA A 137 5.71 -16.90 5.25
CA ALA A 137 5.40 -17.19 6.66
C ALA A 137 4.43 -16.19 7.28
N GLY A 138 4.50 -14.90 6.91
CA GLY A 138 3.54 -13.88 7.34
C GLY A 138 2.13 -14.12 6.78
N LEU A 139 2.00 -14.39 5.47
CA LEU A 139 0.72 -14.77 4.85
C LEU A 139 0.14 -16.04 5.49
N ASP A 140 0.99 -17.07 5.68
CA ASP A 140 0.67 -18.34 6.32
C ASP A 140 0.26 -18.20 7.79
N TRP A 141 0.77 -17.17 8.49
CA TRP A 141 0.39 -16.84 9.86
C TRP A 141 -0.98 -16.17 9.89
N VAL A 142 -1.23 -15.18 9.02
CA VAL A 142 -2.53 -14.49 8.95
C VAL A 142 -3.64 -15.48 8.55
N ALA A 143 -3.40 -16.35 7.56
CA ALA A 143 -4.36 -17.39 7.16
C ALA A 143 -4.80 -18.33 8.31
N LYS A 144 -4.00 -18.45 9.38
CA LYS A 144 -4.26 -19.30 10.55
C LYS A 144 -4.76 -18.54 11.78
N ASN A 145 -4.53 -17.22 11.85
CA ASN A 145 -4.78 -16.39 13.03
C ASN A 145 -5.72 -15.19 12.77
N ALA A 146 -6.30 -15.09 11.57
CA ALA A 146 -7.17 -13.98 11.18
C ALA A 146 -8.47 -13.91 12.00
N GLN A 147 -8.66 -12.79 12.70
CA GLN A 147 -9.91 -12.45 13.38
C GLN A 147 -10.86 -11.77 12.39
N GLN A 148 -11.75 -12.58 11.82
CA GLN A 148 -12.75 -12.16 10.83
C GLN A 148 -13.80 -11.20 11.44
N PRO A 149 -14.28 -10.18 10.70
CA PRO A 149 -13.93 -9.83 9.32
C PRO A 149 -12.51 -9.23 9.19
N ALA A 150 -11.73 -9.74 8.23
CA ALA A 150 -10.31 -9.44 8.08
C ALA A 150 -9.90 -9.10 6.65
N VAL A 151 -8.93 -8.18 6.52
CA VAL A 151 -8.20 -7.85 5.29
C VAL A 151 -6.70 -7.81 5.56
N LEU A 152 -5.88 -8.06 4.54
CA LEU A 152 -4.43 -7.86 4.61
C LEU A 152 -4.01 -6.78 3.62
N ASN A 153 -3.13 -5.87 4.05
CA ASN A 153 -2.42 -4.95 3.16
C ASN A 153 -0.94 -5.36 3.09
N GLY A 154 -0.43 -5.64 1.90
CA GLY A 154 0.99 -5.86 1.63
C GLY A 154 1.53 -4.81 0.66
N SER A 155 2.15 -3.74 1.18
CA SER A 155 2.76 -2.67 0.38
C SER A 155 4.18 -3.05 -0.10
N LEU A 156 4.36 -4.32 -0.49
CA LEU A 156 5.65 -4.91 -0.82
C LEU A 156 5.56 -5.80 -2.07
N GLY A 157 6.71 -6.10 -2.66
CA GLY A 157 6.82 -7.04 -3.76
C GLY A 157 8.24 -7.14 -4.32
N GLY A 158 8.42 -8.02 -5.31
CA GLY A 158 9.68 -8.22 -6.01
C GLY A 158 9.50 -9.10 -7.27
N PRO A 159 10.60 -9.58 -7.88
CA PRO A 159 10.56 -10.49 -9.02
C PRO A 159 9.60 -11.67 -8.80
N LYS A 160 8.85 -12.06 -9.85
CA LYS A 160 7.84 -13.13 -9.80
C LYS A 160 8.32 -14.41 -9.08
N SER A 161 7.49 -14.92 -8.18
CA SER A 161 7.63 -16.25 -7.58
C SER A 161 6.26 -16.89 -7.41
N GLU A 162 6.08 -18.06 -8.03
CA GLU A 162 4.82 -18.81 -7.95
C GLU A 162 4.54 -19.32 -6.52
N ALA A 163 5.57 -19.47 -5.68
CA ALA A 163 5.40 -19.81 -4.27
C ALA A 163 4.77 -18.66 -3.47
N LEU A 164 5.22 -17.41 -3.70
CA LEU A 164 4.65 -16.23 -3.06
C LEU A 164 3.24 -15.93 -3.59
N ASN A 165 3.00 -16.12 -4.90
CA ASN A 165 1.66 -16.02 -5.47
C ASN A 165 0.70 -17.08 -4.89
N SER A 166 1.14 -18.33 -4.77
CA SER A 166 0.33 -19.41 -4.20
C SER A 166 -0.03 -19.16 -2.73
N ALA A 167 0.88 -18.59 -1.93
CA ALA A 167 0.61 -18.21 -0.55
C ALA A 167 -0.40 -17.05 -0.43
N ALA A 168 -0.34 -16.08 -1.35
CA ALA A 168 -1.29 -14.97 -1.39
C ALA A 168 -2.69 -15.44 -1.84
N ASP A 169 -2.77 -16.31 -2.85
CA ASP A 169 -4.05 -16.88 -3.31
C ASP A 169 -4.68 -17.80 -2.24
N ALA A 170 -3.87 -18.56 -1.50
CA ALA A 170 -4.30 -19.38 -0.37
C ALA A 170 -4.82 -18.54 0.82
N LEU A 171 -4.30 -17.33 1.03
CA LEU A 171 -4.83 -16.39 2.02
C LEU A 171 -6.26 -15.92 1.67
N THR A 172 -6.53 -15.69 0.37
CA THR A 172 -7.89 -15.40 -0.10
C THR A 172 -8.82 -16.61 0.10
N ASP A 173 -8.33 -17.84 -0.09
CA ASP A 173 -9.09 -19.07 0.19
C ASP A 173 -9.33 -19.31 1.69
N ALA A 174 -8.47 -18.78 2.56
CA ALA A 174 -8.71 -18.67 4.01
C ALA A 174 -9.69 -17.53 4.39
N GLY A 175 -10.23 -16.81 3.40
CA GLY A 175 -11.25 -15.78 3.57
C GLY A 175 -10.72 -14.39 3.94
N VAL A 176 -9.42 -14.12 3.79
CA VAL A 176 -8.82 -12.80 4.05
C VAL A 176 -8.41 -12.20 2.71
N LEU A 177 -8.99 -11.06 2.32
CA LEU A 177 -8.62 -10.40 1.05
C LEU A 177 -7.22 -9.77 1.16
N PRO A 178 -6.25 -10.14 0.31
CA PRO A 178 -4.95 -9.48 0.23
C PRO A 178 -5.02 -8.31 -0.76
N VAL A 179 -4.83 -7.09 -0.26
CA VAL A 179 -4.63 -5.87 -1.04
C VAL A 179 -3.12 -5.65 -1.16
N ILE A 180 -2.61 -5.65 -2.38
CA ILE A 180 -1.17 -5.72 -2.67
C ILE A 180 -0.77 -4.57 -3.59
N ALA A 181 0.38 -3.94 -3.33
CA ALA A 181 0.92 -2.93 -4.23
C ALA A 181 1.34 -3.55 -5.58
N ALA A 182 0.96 -2.93 -6.71
CA ALA A 182 1.36 -3.39 -8.04
C ALA A 182 2.88 -3.36 -8.28
N GLY A 183 3.61 -2.56 -7.49
CA GLY A 183 5.05 -2.30 -7.60
C GLY A 183 5.35 -0.97 -8.30
N ASN A 184 6.61 -0.54 -8.23
CA ASN A 184 7.02 0.85 -8.49
C ASN A 184 8.19 0.94 -9.51
N ASP A 185 8.21 0.02 -10.48
CA ASP A 185 9.30 -0.19 -11.44
C ASP A 185 8.92 0.18 -12.89
N ALA A 186 7.77 0.84 -13.09
CA ALA A 186 7.21 1.21 -14.40
C ALA A 186 7.14 0.03 -15.40
N ARG A 187 6.69 -1.15 -14.93
CA ARG A 187 6.59 -2.39 -15.71
C ARG A 187 5.23 -3.09 -15.59
N ASP A 188 5.05 -4.18 -16.32
CA ASP A 188 3.85 -5.03 -16.16
C ASP A 188 3.83 -5.70 -14.77
N ALA A 189 2.75 -5.49 -14.02
CA ALA A 189 2.53 -6.09 -12.71
C ALA A 189 2.42 -7.63 -12.76
N CYS A 190 2.13 -8.21 -13.92
CA CYS A 190 2.14 -9.66 -14.12
C CYS A 190 3.54 -10.31 -14.01
N ASP A 191 4.62 -9.51 -13.98
CA ASP A 191 6.02 -9.95 -13.78
C ASP A 191 6.51 -9.86 -12.31
N VAL A 192 5.68 -9.38 -11.38
CA VAL A 192 6.08 -9.20 -9.97
C VAL A 192 5.15 -9.95 -9.00
N SER A 193 5.65 -10.31 -7.84
CA SER A 193 4.89 -11.02 -6.80
C SER A 193 4.89 -10.21 -5.50
N PRO A 194 3.76 -10.17 -4.75
CA PRO A 194 2.54 -10.96 -4.95
C PRO A 194 1.55 -10.42 -5.99
N ALA A 195 1.80 -9.27 -6.64
CA ALA A 195 0.80 -8.60 -7.49
C ALA A 195 0.32 -9.40 -8.73
N SER A 196 1.08 -10.39 -9.19
CA SER A 196 0.70 -11.30 -10.29
C SER A 196 -0.10 -12.54 -9.84
N ALA A 197 -0.44 -12.65 -8.56
CA ALA A 197 -1.29 -13.72 -8.03
C ALA A 197 -2.76 -13.56 -8.50
N SER A 198 -3.53 -14.65 -8.55
CA SER A 198 -4.82 -14.68 -9.25
C SER A 198 -6.03 -14.24 -8.42
N ARG A 199 -5.87 -14.12 -7.09
CA ARG A 199 -6.94 -13.86 -6.11
C ARG A 199 -6.61 -12.68 -5.18
N VAL A 200 -5.64 -11.84 -5.53
CA VAL A 200 -5.27 -10.61 -4.82
C VAL A 200 -5.91 -9.38 -5.46
N LEU A 201 -6.08 -8.30 -4.69
CA LEU A 201 -6.41 -6.98 -5.22
C LEU A 201 -5.11 -6.19 -5.43
N ALA A 202 -4.52 -6.28 -6.63
CA ALA A 202 -3.34 -5.52 -6.99
C ALA A 202 -3.69 -4.05 -7.31
N VAL A 203 -3.06 -3.12 -6.61
CA VAL A 203 -3.36 -1.67 -6.65
C VAL A 203 -2.20 -0.89 -7.26
N ALA A 204 -2.49 -0.17 -8.35
CA ALA A 204 -1.59 0.77 -9.01
C ALA A 204 -1.70 2.19 -8.42
N ALA A 205 -0.71 3.04 -8.66
CA ALA A 205 -0.62 4.39 -8.11
C ALA A 205 -1.09 5.47 -9.11
N SER A 206 -1.96 6.36 -8.64
CA SER A 206 -2.30 7.61 -9.32
C SER A 206 -1.80 8.85 -8.57
N ASN A 207 -1.67 9.95 -9.30
CA ASN A 207 -1.41 11.28 -8.76
C ASN A 207 -2.71 12.07 -8.53
N ARG A 208 -2.58 13.29 -8.00
CA ARG A 208 -3.69 14.20 -7.67
C ARG A 208 -4.44 14.83 -8.87
N TYR A 209 -4.14 14.40 -10.09
CA TYR A 209 -4.73 14.88 -11.35
C TYR A 209 -5.41 13.75 -12.14
N ASP A 210 -5.65 12.59 -11.51
CA ASP A 210 -6.16 11.34 -12.10
C ASP A 210 -5.25 10.73 -13.18
N GLU A 211 -3.95 11.00 -13.11
CA GLU A 211 -2.93 10.43 -13.99
C GLU A 211 -2.23 9.24 -13.31
N GLU A 212 -1.83 8.24 -14.12
CA GLU A 212 -0.88 7.20 -13.69
C GLU A 212 0.47 7.85 -13.34
N THR A 213 1.09 7.44 -12.24
CA THR A 213 2.41 7.95 -11.87
C THR A 213 3.52 7.26 -12.68
N ASP A 214 4.58 7.98 -13.05
CA ASP A 214 5.67 7.44 -13.89
C ASP A 214 6.51 6.31 -13.23
N PHE A 215 6.13 5.87 -12.02
CA PHE A 215 6.69 4.72 -11.33
C PHE A 215 5.75 3.53 -11.29
N SER A 216 4.43 3.73 -11.40
CA SER A 216 3.46 2.66 -11.16
C SER A 216 3.68 1.52 -12.13
N ASN A 217 3.67 0.29 -11.60
CA ASN A 217 3.44 -0.87 -12.45
C ASN A 217 1.99 -0.83 -12.98
N PHE A 218 1.82 -1.40 -14.17
CA PHE A 218 0.60 -1.34 -14.98
C PHE A 218 0.25 -2.75 -15.51
N GLY A 219 -0.70 -2.85 -16.43
CA GLY A 219 -0.98 -4.10 -17.16
C GLY A 219 -2.14 -4.90 -16.59
N THR A 220 -2.35 -6.12 -17.12
CA THR A 220 -3.61 -6.86 -16.91
C THR A 220 -3.78 -7.48 -15.51
N CYS A 221 -2.73 -7.50 -14.69
CA CYS A 221 -2.82 -7.96 -13.31
C CYS A 221 -3.23 -6.83 -12.33
N VAL A 222 -3.19 -5.56 -12.74
CA VAL A 222 -3.70 -4.44 -11.93
C VAL A 222 -5.23 -4.48 -11.89
N ALA A 223 -5.80 -4.46 -10.69
CA ALA A 223 -7.25 -4.46 -10.49
C ALA A 223 -7.85 -3.05 -10.48
N LEU A 224 -7.17 -2.07 -9.88
CA LEU A 224 -7.56 -0.67 -9.82
C LEU A 224 -6.36 0.26 -9.55
N TYR A 225 -6.57 1.56 -9.71
CA TYR A 225 -5.64 2.61 -9.30
C TYR A 225 -6.15 3.31 -8.05
N ALA A 226 -5.25 3.71 -7.16
CA ALA A 226 -5.53 4.51 -5.96
C ALA A 226 -4.48 5.60 -5.76
N PRO A 227 -4.77 6.66 -4.97
CA PRO A 227 -3.80 7.69 -4.61
C PRO A 227 -2.49 7.12 -4.05
N GLY A 228 -1.36 7.35 -4.74
CA GLY A 228 -0.04 6.81 -4.36
C GLY A 228 1.12 7.81 -4.39
N GLU A 229 0.87 9.05 -4.80
CA GLU A 229 1.88 10.12 -4.85
C GLU A 229 1.56 11.26 -3.88
N GLY A 230 2.46 11.60 -2.96
CA GLY A 230 2.25 12.69 -2.00
C GLY A 230 1.18 12.41 -0.94
N ILE A 231 1.14 11.18 -0.41
CA ILE A 231 0.18 10.73 0.59
C ILE A 231 0.69 11.06 2.00
N SER A 232 -0.14 11.73 2.81
CA SER A 232 0.17 12.09 4.19
C SER A 232 -0.29 11.01 5.14
N SER A 233 0.56 10.64 6.11
CA SER A 233 0.25 9.63 7.11
C SER A 233 1.11 9.78 8.37
N ALA A 234 0.92 8.84 9.31
CA ALA A 234 1.77 8.60 10.46
C ALA A 234 3.24 8.36 10.09
N LYS A 235 4.18 8.72 10.98
CA LYS A 235 5.61 8.39 10.88
C LYS A 235 6.12 7.91 12.23
N LEU A 236 6.92 6.84 12.19
CA LEU A 236 7.71 6.32 13.31
C LEU A 236 8.31 7.46 14.15
N GLY A 237 8.01 7.48 15.46
CA GLY A 237 8.44 8.52 16.38
C GLY A 237 7.43 9.66 16.63
N GLY A 238 6.18 9.53 16.17
CA GLY A 238 5.04 10.33 16.65
C GLY A 238 4.89 11.71 15.99
N ALA A 239 4.86 11.76 14.66
CA ALA A 239 4.50 12.97 13.91
C ALA A 239 3.91 12.60 12.53
N ALA A 240 3.15 13.51 11.92
CA ALA A 240 2.54 13.30 10.60
C ALA A 240 3.39 13.86 9.44
N TRP A 241 3.54 13.10 8.36
CA TRP A 241 4.44 13.42 7.23
C TRP A 241 3.85 12.99 5.87
N THR A 242 4.18 13.75 4.82
CA THR A 242 3.77 13.46 3.42
C THR A 242 4.85 12.67 2.69
N TRP A 243 4.47 11.63 1.95
CA TRP A 243 5.37 10.70 1.28
C TRP A 243 4.88 10.32 -0.13
N THR A 244 5.80 10.22 -1.09
CA THR A 244 5.52 9.74 -2.46
C THR A 244 6.20 8.39 -2.62
N VAL A 245 5.47 7.39 -3.12
CA VAL A 245 5.98 6.01 -3.28
C VAL A 245 6.88 5.88 -4.53
N ARG A 246 7.94 6.70 -4.64
CA ARG A 246 8.93 6.67 -5.74
C ARG A 246 10.29 6.13 -5.26
N PRO A 247 10.96 5.25 -6.04
CA PRO A 247 12.29 4.74 -5.70
C PRO A 247 13.39 5.81 -5.83
N TRP A 248 14.45 5.69 -5.02
CA TRP A 248 15.57 6.64 -5.00
C TRP A 248 16.71 6.19 -5.95
N PRO A 249 17.09 6.98 -6.97
CA PRO A 249 18.18 6.63 -7.88
C PRO A 249 19.54 7.03 -7.32
N HIS A 250 20.57 6.22 -7.57
CA HIS A 250 21.94 6.55 -7.16
C HIS A 250 22.48 7.83 -7.85
N ARG A 251 22.55 8.97 -7.13
CA ARG A 251 23.78 9.78 -6.93
C ARG A 251 23.55 11.15 -6.27
N MET A 252 24.64 11.67 -5.71
CA MET A 252 24.79 13.00 -5.11
C MET A 252 25.64 13.89 -6.05
N TRP A 253 25.39 15.20 -6.05
CA TRP A 253 26.01 16.23 -6.92
C TRP A 253 25.61 16.12 -8.43
N PRO A 254 25.69 17.21 -9.24
CA PRO A 254 24.65 17.52 -10.23
C PRO A 254 25.15 17.71 -11.67
N GLY A 255 24.22 18.02 -12.58
CA GLY A 255 24.51 18.69 -13.85
C GLY A 255 24.61 17.77 -15.07
N SER A 256 23.45 17.40 -15.63
CA SER A 256 23.27 17.15 -17.07
C SER A 256 21.78 17.33 -17.44
N PRO A 257 21.46 17.75 -18.68
CA PRO A 257 20.13 18.25 -19.03
C PRO A 257 19.09 17.13 -19.24
N PRO A 258 17.79 17.44 -19.16
CA PRO A 258 16.72 16.47 -19.40
C PRO A 258 16.70 16.00 -20.86
N CYS A 259 16.49 14.69 -21.07
CA CYS A 259 16.21 14.15 -22.40
C CYS A 259 14.85 14.65 -22.89
N THR A 260 14.86 15.39 -24.00
CA THR A 260 13.65 15.93 -24.61
C THR A 260 12.79 14.87 -25.27
N SER A 261 11.47 15.11 -25.20
CA SER A 261 10.39 14.36 -25.82
C SER A 261 10.59 13.96 -27.29
N ARG A 262 9.93 12.87 -27.71
CA ARG A 262 9.23 12.73 -29.02
C ARG A 262 8.24 11.53 -28.98
N PRO A 263 7.29 11.39 -29.93
CA PRO A 263 5.91 11.05 -29.56
C PRO A 263 5.27 9.88 -30.33
N THR A 264 3.95 9.71 -30.12
CA THR A 264 3.04 8.69 -30.70
C THR A 264 3.16 7.31 -30.06
N ARG A 265 2.08 6.54 -29.87
CA ARG A 265 0.74 6.60 -30.51
C ARG A 265 -0.43 6.55 -29.52
N THR A 266 -1.44 7.38 -29.78
CA THR A 266 -2.77 7.26 -29.17
C THR A 266 -3.59 6.15 -29.84
N THR A 267 -3.84 5.04 -29.14
CA THR A 267 -4.92 4.08 -29.47
C THR A 267 -5.54 3.47 -28.20
N CYS A 268 -6.25 4.28 -27.42
CA CYS A 268 -7.15 3.75 -26.41
C CYS A 268 -8.31 3.01 -27.11
N ARG A 269 -8.44 1.70 -26.88
CA ARG A 269 -9.48 0.88 -27.52
C ARG A 269 -10.25 0.07 -26.47
N ARG A 270 -11.39 0.61 -26.05
CA ARG A 270 -12.40 -0.08 -25.22
C ARG A 270 -12.66 -1.51 -25.72
N ARG A 271 -12.80 -2.44 -24.78
CA ARG A 271 -13.55 -3.68 -24.97
C ARG A 271 -14.55 -3.79 -23.82
N SER A 272 -15.84 -3.79 -24.13
CA SER A 272 -16.91 -3.58 -23.14
C SER A 272 -17.98 -4.66 -23.22
N SER A 273 -17.97 -5.59 -22.25
CA SER A 273 -19.08 -6.50 -21.93
C SER A 273 -18.71 -7.34 -20.69
N SER A 274 -19.54 -7.54 -19.67
CA SER A 274 -20.82 -6.86 -19.34
C SER A 274 -21.32 -7.30 -17.95
N SER A 275 -21.45 -6.35 -17.01
CA SER A 275 -22.36 -6.38 -15.86
C SER A 275 -22.57 -4.94 -15.38
N SER A 276 -23.72 -4.61 -14.77
CA SER A 276 -24.25 -3.24 -14.84
C SER A 276 -24.99 -2.74 -13.59
N THR A 277 -24.48 -1.65 -13.01
CA THR A 277 -25.24 -0.70 -12.17
C THR A 277 -24.60 0.69 -12.25
N THR A 278 -25.11 1.56 -13.12
CA THR A 278 -24.80 3.01 -13.13
C THR A 278 -25.96 3.77 -13.80
N SER A 279 -26.24 5.00 -13.34
CA SER A 279 -27.49 5.71 -13.61
C SER A 279 -27.62 6.32 -15.03
N PRO A 280 -28.85 6.42 -15.59
CA PRO A 280 -29.09 7.00 -16.92
C PRO A 280 -29.28 8.53 -16.89
N PRO A 281 -28.91 9.26 -17.96
CA PRO A 281 -29.25 10.67 -18.13
C PRO A 281 -30.70 10.86 -18.62
N ARG A 282 -31.32 11.99 -18.24
CA ARG A 282 -32.60 12.45 -18.84
C ARG A 282 -32.35 13.16 -20.17
N THR A 283 -33.30 13.02 -21.09
CA THR A 283 -33.34 13.74 -22.37
C THR A 283 -34.29 14.94 -22.34
N SER A 284 -33.87 16.04 -22.96
CA SER A 284 -34.74 17.00 -23.66
C SER A 284 -33.90 17.71 -24.72
#